data_AF-A0A1I7U947-F1
#
_entry.id   AF-A0A1I7U947-F1
#
_cell.length_a   1.000
_cell.length_b   1.000
_cell.length_c   1.000
_cell.angle_alpha   90.00
_cell.angle_beta   90.00
_cell.angle_gamma   90.00
#
_symmetry.space_group_name_H-M   'P 1'
#
loop_
_entity.id
_entity.type
_entity.pdbx_description
1 polymer ?
#
loop_
_entity_poly.entity_id
_entity_poly.type
_entity_poly.pdbx_seq_one_letter_code
_entity_poly.pdbx_strand_id
1 'polypeptide(L)'
;MFKQLYIFLAVSLLLVEAGRPFPVDKKQAIQDMVSAGIELKTAEALFTNESRLNRDVAKANDNKVKVERLMDWYGKKKEKILKKLSKEQLDKVNKFFQ
;
A
#
# COMPACT_ATOMS: atom_id res chain seq x y z
N MET A 1 -27.09 6.88 -23.08
CA MET A 1 -25.61 6.97 -23.06
C MET A 1 -24.99 6.72 -21.67
N PHE A 2 -25.73 6.16 -20.70
CA PHE A 2 -25.22 5.88 -19.34
C PHE A 2 -24.49 4.54 -19.18
N LYS A 3 -24.76 3.55 -20.05
CA LYS A 3 -24.21 2.19 -19.91
C LYS A 3 -22.72 2.07 -20.26
N GLN A 4 -22.20 2.95 -21.12
CA GLN A 4 -20.77 3.00 -21.46
C GLN A 4 -19.91 3.62 -20.36
N LEU A 5 -20.51 4.46 -19.49
CA LEU A 5 -19.81 5.09 -18.36
C LEU A 5 -19.46 4.06 -17.27
N TYR A 6 -20.32 3.05 -17.05
CA TYR A 6 -20.06 1.98 -16.08
C TYR A 6 -18.92 1.05 -16.51
N ILE A 7 -18.75 0.82 -17.82
CA ILE A 7 -17.67 -0.01 -18.35
C ILE A 7 -16.33 0.70 -18.19
N PHE A 8 -16.28 2.01 -18.44
CA PHE A 8 -15.08 2.81 -18.19
C PHE A 8 -14.72 2.89 -16.70
N LEU A 9 -15.72 2.92 -15.79
CA LEU A 9 -15.50 2.92 -14.35
C LEU A 9 -14.97 1.57 -13.84
N ALA A 10 -15.47 0.45 -14.37
CA ALA A 10 -15.01 -0.89 -14.02
C ALA A 10 -13.57 -1.15 -14.49
N VAL A 11 -13.20 -0.66 -15.68
CA VAL A 11 -11.83 -0.78 -16.21
C VAL A 11 -10.84 0.12 -15.45
N SER A 12 -11.27 1.29 -15.00
CA SER A 12 -10.43 2.17 -14.16
C SER A 12 -10.26 1.62 -12.73
N LEU A 13 -11.23 0.91 -12.17
CA LEU A 13 -11.08 0.17 -10.90
C LEU A 13 -10.06 -0.98 -11.03
N LEU A 14 -10.07 -1.73 -12.13
CA LEU A 14 -9.11 -2.82 -12.39
C LEU A 14 -7.66 -2.32 -12.59
N LEU A 15 -7.48 -1.15 -13.21
CA LEU A 15 -6.16 -0.53 -13.36
C LEU A 15 -5.60 0.04 -12.04
N VAL A 16 -6.46 0.32 -11.06
CA VAL A 16 -6.03 0.69 -9.69
C VAL A 16 -5.61 -0.53 -8.88
N GLU A 17 -6.20 -1.71 -9.14
CA GLU A 17 -5.83 -2.96 -8.46
C GLU A 17 -4.51 -3.57 -8.96
N ALA A 18 -4.18 -3.44 -10.25
CA ALA A 18 -2.97 -4.04 -10.83
C ALA A 18 -1.63 -3.42 -10.34
N GLY A 19 -1.68 -2.31 -9.60
CA GLY A 19 -0.48 -1.58 -9.14
C GLY A 19 -0.41 -1.35 -7.63
N ARG A 20 -1.33 -1.92 -6.83
CA ARG A 20 -1.30 -1.77 -5.37
C ARG A 20 -1.01 -3.12 -4.73
N PRO A 21 0.01 -3.23 -3.86
CA PRO A 21 0.36 -4.50 -3.22
C PRO A 21 -0.66 -4.95 -2.15
N PHE A 22 -1.79 -4.24 -2.01
CA PHE A 22 -2.80 -4.57 -1.00
C PHE A 22 -4.22 -4.60 -1.59
N PRO A 23 -5.01 -5.64 -1.26
CA PRO A 23 -6.45 -5.61 -1.47
C PRO A 23 -7.08 -4.48 -0.65
N VAL A 24 -8.24 -3.99 -1.07
CA VAL A 24 -9.02 -2.96 -0.37
C VAL A 24 -9.39 -3.39 1.06
N ASP A 25 -9.43 -4.71 1.32
CA ASP A 25 -9.70 -5.30 2.63
C ASP A 25 -8.44 -5.41 3.52
N LYS A 26 -8.45 -4.67 4.63
CA LYS A 26 -7.43 -4.70 5.68
C LYS A 26 -7.13 -6.11 6.17
N LYS A 27 -8.16 -6.94 6.37
CA LYS A 27 -7.99 -8.27 6.95
C LYS A 27 -7.21 -9.18 6.01
N GLN A 28 -7.54 -9.13 4.72
CA GLN A 28 -6.85 -9.90 3.69
C GLN A 28 -5.40 -9.44 3.53
N ALA A 29 -5.17 -8.12 3.42
CA ALA A 29 -3.82 -7.57 3.28
C ALA A 29 -2.87 -7.97 4.43
N ILE A 30 -3.38 -7.94 5.68
CA ILE A 30 -2.60 -8.38 6.84
C ILE A 30 -2.38 -9.89 6.81
N GLN A 31 -3.39 -10.67 6.45
CA GLN A 31 -3.30 -12.12 6.38
C GLN A 31 -2.31 -12.58 5.30
N ASP A 32 -2.24 -11.90 4.16
CA ASP A 32 -1.28 -12.19 3.09
C ASP A 32 0.16 -11.95 3.56
N MET A 33 0.41 -10.82 4.24
CA MET A 33 1.72 -10.52 4.83
C MET A 33 2.11 -11.54 5.91
N VAL A 34 1.17 -11.91 6.78
CA VAL A 34 1.41 -12.93 7.82
C VAL A 34 1.66 -14.31 7.21
N SER A 35 0.98 -14.65 6.12
CA SER A 35 1.19 -15.90 5.37
C SER A 35 2.56 -15.93 4.68
N ALA A 36 3.08 -14.76 4.29
CA ALA A 36 4.46 -14.59 3.84
C ALA A 36 5.50 -14.61 4.98
N GLY A 37 5.06 -14.84 6.22
CA GLY A 37 5.91 -14.96 7.40
C GLY A 37 6.33 -13.62 8.02
N ILE A 38 5.72 -12.51 7.62
CA ILE A 38 5.90 -11.20 8.23
C ILE A 38 5.15 -11.18 9.56
N GLU A 39 5.80 -10.68 10.61
CA GLU A 39 5.15 -10.54 11.91
C GLU A 39 3.89 -9.68 11.84
N LEU A 40 2.83 -10.09 12.55
CA LEU A 40 1.54 -9.39 12.56
C LEU A 40 1.67 -7.90 12.86
N LYS A 41 2.47 -7.52 13.86
CA LYS A 41 2.71 -6.11 14.22
C LYS A 41 3.37 -5.31 13.09
N THR A 42 4.26 -5.95 12.33
CA THR A 42 4.93 -5.35 11.18
C THR A 42 3.96 -5.21 10.02
N ALA A 43 3.16 -6.25 9.74
CA ALA A 43 2.10 -6.23 8.74
C ALA A 43 1.07 -5.11 9.00
N GLU A 44 0.60 -5.00 10.24
CA GLU A 44 -0.34 -3.94 10.66
C GLU A 44 0.25 -2.53 10.48
N ALA A 45 1.53 -2.35 10.84
CA ALA A 45 2.21 -1.07 10.72
C ALA A 45 2.43 -0.65 9.25
N LEU A 46 2.81 -1.61 8.40
CA LEU A 46 2.96 -1.40 6.96
C LEU A 46 1.61 -1.06 6.32
N PHE A 47 0.58 -1.86 6.58
CA PHE A 47 -0.77 -1.62 6.08
C PHE A 47 -1.28 -0.23 6.48
N THR A 48 -1.12 0.15 7.76
CA THR A 48 -1.61 1.43 8.27
C THR A 48 -0.96 2.61 7.55
N ASN A 49 0.36 2.57 7.33
CA ASN A 49 1.07 3.64 6.63
C ASN A 49 0.69 3.70 5.15
N GLU A 50 0.50 2.55 4.50
CA GLU A 50 0.17 2.48 3.08
C GLU A 50 -1.28 2.87 2.79
N SER A 51 -2.22 2.41 3.62
CA SER A 51 -3.62 2.84 3.59
C SER A 51 -3.74 4.36 3.78
N ARG A 52 -2.95 4.93 4.71
CA ARG A 52 -2.88 6.37 4.90
C ARG A 52 -2.31 7.08 3.67
N LEU A 53 -1.20 6.60 3.12
CA LEU A 53 -0.60 7.15 1.91
C LEU A 53 -1.62 7.17 0.76
N ASN A 54 -2.25 6.04 0.49
CA ASN A 54 -3.24 5.90 -0.59
C ASN A 54 -4.41 6.88 -0.43
N ARG A 55 -4.93 7.03 0.79
CA ARG A 55 -6.00 7.98 1.09
C ARG A 55 -5.55 9.43 0.90
N ASP A 56 -4.36 9.77 1.39
CA ASP A 56 -3.87 11.14 1.38
C ASP A 56 -3.41 11.54 -0.04
N VAL A 57 -2.89 10.60 -0.85
CA VAL A 57 -2.60 10.77 -2.28
C VAL A 57 -3.88 10.96 -3.08
N ALA A 58 -4.93 10.16 -2.83
CA ALA A 58 -6.23 10.37 -3.47
C ALA A 58 -6.81 11.75 -3.18
N LYS A 59 -6.58 12.31 -1.97
CA LYS A 59 -6.97 13.68 -1.60
C LYS A 59 -6.06 14.75 -2.19
N ALA A 60 -4.87 14.41 -2.65
CA ALA A 60 -3.92 15.36 -3.21
C ALA A 60 -4.35 15.86 -4.61
N ASN A 61 -5.32 15.20 -5.25
CA ASN A 61 -5.90 15.58 -6.55
C ASN A 61 -4.81 15.91 -7.59
N ASP A 62 -3.85 14.97 -7.74
CA ASP A 62 -2.70 15.05 -8.66
C ASP A 62 -1.74 16.23 -8.44
N ASN A 63 -1.81 16.91 -7.28
CA ASN A 63 -0.82 17.90 -6.92
C ASN A 63 0.55 17.23 -6.65
N LYS A 64 1.43 17.30 -7.65
CA LYS A 64 2.76 16.68 -7.63
C LYS A 64 3.58 17.01 -6.38
N VAL A 65 3.60 18.27 -5.94
CA VAL A 65 4.34 18.70 -4.75
C VAL A 65 3.79 18.06 -3.47
N LYS A 66 2.46 17.92 -3.37
CA LYS A 66 1.83 17.23 -2.23
C LYS A 66 2.11 15.73 -2.27
N VAL A 67 2.02 15.11 -3.45
CA VAL A 67 2.31 13.68 -3.64
C VAL A 67 3.77 13.38 -3.28
N GLU A 68 4.73 14.16 -3.76
CA GLU A 68 6.15 14.00 -3.41
C GLU A 68 6.38 14.07 -1.90
N ARG A 69 5.78 15.04 -1.20
CA ARG A 69 5.86 15.13 0.28
C ARG A 69 5.26 13.93 0.99
N LEU A 70 4.17 13.37 0.46
CA LEU A 70 3.53 12.17 1.01
C LEU A 70 4.39 10.93 0.78
N MET A 71 5.02 10.80 -0.39
CA MET A 71 5.97 9.72 -0.70
C MET A 71 7.21 9.80 0.21
N ASP A 72 7.75 11.00 0.42
CA ASP A 72 8.85 11.25 1.37
C ASP A 72 8.48 10.85 2.81
N TRP A 73 7.28 11.22 3.24
CA TRP A 73 6.76 10.84 4.55
C TRP A 73 6.65 9.31 4.67
N TYR A 74 6.10 8.64 3.65
CA TYR A 74 5.95 7.20 3.63
C TYR A 74 7.31 6.50 3.63
N GLY A 75 8.27 6.96 2.83
CA GLY A 75 9.64 6.45 2.81
C GLY A 75 10.29 6.49 4.19
N LYS A 76 10.22 7.63 4.87
CA LYS A 76 10.75 7.79 6.25
C LYS A 76 10.05 6.88 7.27
N LYS A 77 8.75 6.63 7.10
CA LYS A 77 7.99 5.73 7.99
C LYS A 77 8.33 4.27 7.73
N LYS A 78 8.40 3.86 6.46
CA LYS A 78 8.80 2.51 6.04
C LYS A 78 10.22 2.21 6.53
N GLU A 79 11.17 3.11 6.30
CA GLU A 79 12.55 2.96 6.75
C GLU A 79 12.66 2.75 8.28
N LYS A 80 11.88 3.49 9.08
CA LYS A 80 11.85 3.32 10.54
C LYS A 80 11.32 1.96 10.98
N ILE A 81 10.39 1.37 10.22
CA ILE A 81 9.89 0.02 10.47
C ILE A 81 11.00 -0.97 10.11
N LEU A 82 11.55 -0.88 8.90
CA LEU A 82 12.57 -1.80 8.38
C LEU A 82 13.83 -1.84 9.25
N LYS A 83 14.27 -0.70 9.79
CA LYS A 83 15.44 -0.62 10.71
C LYS A 83 15.26 -1.37 12.03
N LYS A 84 14.02 -1.65 12.43
CA LYS A 84 13.70 -2.38 13.67
C LYS A 84 13.52 -3.88 13.44
N LEU A 85 13.50 -4.31 12.18
CA LEU A 85 13.31 -5.71 11.83
C LEU A 85 14.62 -6.50 11.97
N SER A 86 14.49 -7.77 12.34
CA SER A 86 15.58 -8.72 12.17
C SER A 86 15.91 -8.87 10.69
N LYS A 87 17.13 -9.33 10.37
CA LYS A 87 17.54 -9.59 8.99
C LYS A 87 16.58 -10.56 8.27
N GLU A 88 16.07 -11.55 8.99
CA GLU A 88 15.10 -12.52 8.48
C GLU A 88 13.75 -11.86 8.15
N GLN A 89 13.22 -11.03 9.06
CA GLN A 89 11.98 -10.30 8.82
C GLN A 89 12.12 -9.28 7.70
N LEU A 90 13.27 -8.62 7.58
CA LEU A 90 13.57 -7.69 6.50
C LEU A 90 13.56 -8.40 5.13
N ASP A 91 14.15 -9.59 5.04
CA ASP A 91 14.15 -10.40 3.80
C ASP A 91 12.72 -10.79 3.38
N LYS A 92 11.89 -11.23 4.34
CA LYS A 92 10.48 -11.56 4.08
C LYS A 92 9.69 -10.34 3.60
N VAL A 93 9.87 -9.19 4.24
CA VAL A 93 9.25 -7.94 3.82
C VAL A 93 9.71 -7.54 2.42
N ASN A 94 11.01 -7.59 2.13
CA ASN A 94 11.53 -7.24 0.81
C ASN A 94 10.98 -8.18 -0.28
N LYS A 95 10.94 -9.49 -0.03
CA LYS A 95 10.36 -10.48 -0.95
C LYS A 95 8.87 -10.27 -1.20
N PHE A 96 8.12 -9.78 -0.21
CA PHE A 96 6.69 -9.51 -0.35
C PHE A 96 6.42 -8.29 -1.25
N PHE A 97 7.32 -7.30 -1.28
CA PHE A 97 7.16 -6.06 -2.05
C PHE A 97 7.98 -6.00 -3.36
N GLN A 98 8.72 -7.05 -3.71
CA GLN A 98 9.45 -7.19 -4.98
C GLN A 98 8.56 -7.85 -6.03
#